data_AF-A0A9E4Q9U7-F1
#
_entry.id   AF-A0A9E4Q9U7-F1
#
_cell.length_a   1.000
_cell.length_b   1.000
_cell.length_c   1.000
_cell.angle_alpha   90.00
_cell.angle_beta   90.00
_cell.angle_gamma   90.00
#
_symmetry.space_group_name_H-M   'P 1'
#
loop_
_entity.id
_entity.type
_entity.pdbx_description
1 polymer ?
#
loop_
_entity_poly.entity_id
_entity_poly.type
_entity_poly.pdbx_seq_one_letter_code
_entity_poly.pdbx_strand_id
1 'polypeptide(L)'
;TIDLGANDLLTHLGSTECHLAPIGSACQARIDAGLQGFAANFPDIVGPLAKELDADAEFYIMTMYNPFDFGLGIPFEDFSNDIVARLNAIIAENANNVGARLADPYALLGGNAAAWTNILRGDIHPNPDGYQALAFSLAQAR
;
A
#
# COMPACT_ATOMS: atom_id res chain seq x y z
N THR A 1 9.61 -10.87 -5.78
CA THR A 1 9.00 -9.64 -5.26
C THR A 1 7.54 -9.88 -4.99
N ILE A 2 7.02 -9.37 -3.87
CA ILE A 2 5.58 -9.37 -3.55
C ILE A 2 5.09 -7.92 -3.44
N ASP A 3 3.95 -7.66 -4.07
CA ASP A 3 3.20 -6.41 -4.08
C ASP A 3 1.71 -6.77 -4.00
N LEU A 4 1.13 -6.71 -2.80
CA LEU A 4 -0.26 -7.07 -2.52
C LEU A 4 -0.76 -6.39 -1.24
N GLY A 5 -2.09 -6.21 -1.11
CA GLY A 5 -2.72 -5.60 0.06
C GLY A 5 -3.61 -4.39 -0.24
N ALA A 6 -3.40 -3.69 -1.35
CA ALA A 6 -4.25 -2.54 -1.69
C ALA A 6 -5.73 -2.93 -1.86
N ASN A 7 -6.00 -4.06 -2.53
CA ASN A 7 -7.36 -4.56 -2.77
C ASN A 7 -8.12 -4.93 -1.49
N ASP A 8 -7.41 -5.35 -0.44
CA ASP A 8 -7.99 -5.62 0.90
C ASP A 8 -8.62 -4.35 1.49
N LEU A 9 -8.10 -3.18 1.10
CA LEU A 9 -8.66 -1.90 1.48
C LEU A 9 -9.69 -1.41 0.46
N LEU A 10 -9.51 -1.58 -0.85
CA LEU A 10 -10.36 -0.92 -1.88
C LEU A 10 -11.87 -1.16 -1.75
N THR A 11 -12.31 -2.22 -1.05
CA THR A 11 -13.74 -2.45 -0.84
C THR A 11 -14.46 -1.23 -0.25
N HIS A 12 -13.81 -0.45 0.64
CA HIS A 12 -14.38 0.74 1.27
C HIS A 12 -14.71 1.86 0.27
N LEU A 13 -13.96 1.98 -0.83
CA LEU A 13 -14.21 3.00 -1.87
C LEU A 13 -15.53 2.77 -2.61
N GLY A 14 -16.09 1.56 -2.56
CA GLY A 14 -17.37 1.24 -3.19
C GLY A 14 -18.57 1.34 -2.25
N SER A 15 -18.41 1.68 -0.97
CA SER A 15 -19.51 1.59 -0.01
C SER A 15 -20.18 2.91 0.35
N THR A 16 -21.49 2.79 0.59
CA THR A 16 -22.37 3.92 0.91
C THR A 16 -21.92 4.65 2.17
N GLU A 17 -21.52 3.92 3.22
CA GLU A 17 -21.08 4.51 4.47
C GLU A 17 -19.80 5.35 4.31
N CYS A 18 -18.86 4.91 3.47
CA CYS A 18 -17.65 5.66 3.19
C CYS A 18 -17.88 6.82 2.23
N HIS A 19 -18.82 6.71 1.28
CA HIS A 19 -19.22 7.84 0.45
C HIS A 19 -19.91 8.95 1.24
N LEU A 20 -20.75 8.59 2.22
CA LEU A 20 -21.52 9.56 3.02
C LEU A 20 -20.69 10.19 4.14
N ALA A 21 -19.85 9.39 4.80
CA ALA A 21 -19.04 9.83 5.94
C ALA A 21 -17.71 9.05 6.01
N PRO A 22 -16.67 9.45 5.25
CA PRO A 22 -15.37 8.78 5.23
C PRO A 22 -14.74 8.62 6.61
N ILE A 23 -14.86 9.64 7.46
CA ILE A 23 -14.36 9.65 8.84
C ILE A 23 -15.41 9.16 9.87
N GLY A 24 -16.58 8.73 9.40
CA GLY A 24 -17.64 8.21 10.25
C GLY A 24 -17.30 6.81 10.78
N SER A 25 -17.81 6.48 11.97
CA SER A 25 -17.51 5.21 12.65
C SER A 25 -17.78 3.96 11.80
N ALA A 26 -18.81 3.98 10.95
CA ALA A 26 -19.12 2.87 10.06
C ALA A 26 -18.04 2.67 8.97
N CYS A 27 -17.55 3.75 8.36
CA CYS A 27 -16.46 3.64 7.38
C CYS A 27 -15.15 3.24 8.06
N GLN A 28 -14.85 3.82 9.23
CA GLN A 28 -13.65 3.46 10.01
C GLN A 28 -13.65 1.98 10.41
N ALA A 29 -14.77 1.45 10.91
CA ALA A 29 -14.88 0.04 11.24
C ALA A 29 -14.64 -0.88 10.04
N ARG A 30 -15.03 -0.44 8.83
CA ARG A 30 -14.81 -1.19 7.60
C ARG A 30 -13.35 -1.19 7.16
N ILE A 31 -12.69 -0.04 7.23
CA ILE A 31 -11.26 0.10 6.96
C ILE A 31 -10.47 -0.75 7.96
N ASP A 32 -10.81 -0.65 9.25
CA ASP A 32 -10.17 -1.43 10.32
C ASP A 32 -10.34 -2.94 10.10
N ALA A 33 -11.52 -3.39 9.65
CA ALA A 33 -11.75 -4.79 9.31
C ALA A 33 -10.88 -5.24 8.13
N GLY A 34 -10.71 -4.39 7.10
CA GLY A 34 -9.80 -4.67 5.97
C GLY A 34 -8.34 -4.79 6.42
N LEU A 35 -7.87 -3.84 7.24
CA LEU A 35 -6.53 -3.86 7.82
C LEU A 35 -6.30 -5.08 8.72
N GLN A 36 -7.28 -5.47 9.54
CA GLN A 36 -7.21 -6.67 10.38
C GLN A 36 -7.17 -7.95 9.54
N GLY A 37 -7.98 -8.03 8.49
CA GLY A 37 -7.94 -9.16 7.55
C GLY A 37 -6.58 -9.28 6.87
N PHE A 38 -6.03 -8.16 6.40
CA PHE A 38 -4.69 -8.13 5.83
C PHE A 38 -3.62 -8.53 6.84
N ALA A 39 -3.65 -7.99 8.06
CA ALA A 39 -2.71 -8.31 9.12
C ALA A 39 -2.75 -9.80 9.52
N ALA A 40 -3.92 -10.44 9.44
CA ALA A 40 -4.05 -11.88 9.67
C ALA A 40 -3.49 -12.72 8.51
N ASN A 41 -3.76 -12.31 7.26
CA ASN A 41 -3.43 -13.12 6.08
C ASN A 41 -2.00 -12.94 5.57
N PHE A 42 -1.45 -11.72 5.65
CA PHE A 42 -0.14 -11.40 5.10
C PHE A 42 1.02 -12.25 5.66
N PRO A 43 1.16 -12.46 7.00
CA PRO A 43 2.18 -13.36 7.54
C PRO A 43 2.06 -14.81 7.04
N ASP A 44 0.82 -15.30 6.86
CA ASP A 44 0.55 -16.64 6.35
C ASP A 44 0.89 -16.80 4.86
N ILE A 45 1.07 -15.69 4.13
CA ILE A 45 1.56 -15.67 2.76
C ILE A 45 3.09 -15.58 2.75
N VAL A 46 3.66 -14.55 3.39
CA VAL A 46 5.10 -14.25 3.24
C VAL A 46 5.99 -15.19 4.05
N GLY A 47 5.48 -15.72 5.17
CA GLY A 47 6.21 -16.67 6.02
C GLY A 47 6.54 -17.98 5.31
N PRO A 48 5.55 -18.68 4.72
CA PRO A 48 5.80 -19.87 3.92
C PRO A 48 6.67 -19.59 2.69
N LEU A 49 6.41 -18.48 1.96
CA LEU A 49 7.22 -18.11 0.80
C LEU A 49 8.71 -17.99 1.19
N ALA A 50 9.02 -17.25 2.25
CA ALA A 50 10.40 -17.06 2.69
C ALA A 50 11.11 -18.37 3.09
N LYS A 51 10.38 -19.36 3.62
CA LYS A 51 10.95 -20.67 4.00
C LYS A 51 11.30 -21.55 2.80
N GLU A 52 10.61 -21.37 1.69
CA GLU A 52 10.80 -22.17 0.47
C GLU A 52 11.82 -21.53 -0.50
N LEU A 53 12.33 -20.34 -0.18
CA LEU A 53 13.36 -19.69 -0.99
C LEU A 53 14.72 -20.37 -0.81
N ASP A 54 15.45 -20.51 -1.92
CA ASP A 54 16.85 -20.89 -1.90
C ASP A 54 17.69 -19.86 -1.12
N ALA A 55 18.82 -20.31 -0.55
CA ALA A 55 19.64 -19.47 0.33
C ALA A 55 20.25 -18.23 -0.37
N ASP A 56 20.36 -18.24 -1.69
CA ASP A 56 20.85 -17.13 -2.52
C ASP A 56 19.72 -16.31 -3.17
N ALA A 57 18.46 -16.67 -2.96
CA ALA A 57 17.34 -15.93 -3.49
C ALA A 57 17.10 -14.65 -2.68
N GLU A 58 17.03 -13.51 -3.38
CA GLU A 58 16.64 -12.24 -2.75
C GLU A 58 15.12 -12.12 -2.70
N PHE A 59 14.58 -11.95 -1.49
CA PHE A 59 13.15 -11.70 -1.30
C PHE A 59 12.90 -10.19 -1.14
N TYR A 60 12.04 -9.65 -2.02
CA TYR A 60 11.62 -8.25 -1.96
C TYR A 60 10.13 -8.16 -1.66
N ILE A 61 9.76 -7.25 -0.76
CA ILE A 61 8.38 -6.87 -0.48
C ILE A 61 8.24 -5.37 -0.69
N MET A 62 7.16 -4.94 -1.33
CA MET A 62 6.94 -3.55 -1.70
C MET A 62 5.81 -2.94 -0.86
N THR A 63 6.00 -1.70 -0.39
CA THR A 63 4.91 -0.89 0.21
C THR A 63 3.94 -0.41 -0.85
N MET A 64 2.75 0.03 -0.43
CA MET A 64 1.72 0.59 -1.29
C MET A 64 1.83 2.11 -1.34
N TYR A 65 1.83 2.69 -2.53
CA TYR A 65 1.66 4.13 -2.71
C TYR A 65 0.20 4.54 -2.51
N ASN A 66 -0.04 5.82 -2.19
CA ASN A 66 -1.39 6.38 -2.13
C ASN A 66 -1.72 7.11 -3.44
N PRO A 67 -2.66 6.61 -4.27
CA PRO A 67 -3.06 7.28 -5.51
C PRO A 67 -3.86 8.57 -5.26
N PHE A 68 -4.23 8.85 -4.00
CA PHE A 68 -4.99 10.04 -3.62
C PHE A 68 -4.11 11.15 -3.01
N ASP A 69 -2.81 10.94 -2.87
CA ASP A 69 -1.88 11.92 -2.30
C ASP A 69 -1.34 12.88 -3.36
N PHE A 70 -1.99 14.03 -3.52
CA PHE A 70 -1.58 15.09 -4.46
C PHE A 70 -0.64 16.12 -3.84
N GLY A 71 -0.26 15.97 -2.57
CA GLY A 71 0.66 16.88 -1.88
C GLY A 71 0.05 18.26 -1.60
N LEU A 72 -1.28 18.34 -1.53
CA LEU A 72 -2.03 19.57 -1.25
C LEU A 72 -2.28 19.78 0.24
N GLY A 73 -2.13 18.73 1.06
CA GLY A 73 -2.35 18.79 2.51
C GLY A 73 -3.82 19.02 2.87
N ILE A 74 -4.73 18.50 2.06
CA ILE A 74 -6.17 18.57 2.33
C ILE A 74 -6.59 17.41 3.25
N PRO A 75 -7.65 17.57 4.07
CA PRO A 75 -8.04 16.53 5.04
C PRO A 75 -8.29 15.14 4.44
N PHE A 76 -8.69 15.07 3.18
CA PHE A 76 -8.87 13.80 2.46
C PHE A 76 -7.54 13.10 2.15
N GLU A 77 -6.49 13.85 1.83
CA GLU A 77 -5.13 13.32 1.65
C GLU A 77 -4.60 12.80 2.98
N ASP A 78 -4.70 13.57 4.06
CA ASP A 78 -4.26 13.16 5.39
C ASP A 78 -4.93 11.84 5.82
N PHE A 79 -6.25 11.76 5.58
CA PHE A 79 -7.05 10.58 5.88
C PHE A 79 -6.59 9.35 5.07
N SER A 80 -6.45 9.49 3.75
CA SER A 80 -6.02 8.38 2.89
C SER A 80 -4.56 7.97 3.14
N ASN A 81 -3.69 8.94 3.44
CA ASN A 81 -2.30 8.70 3.82
C ASN A 81 -2.20 7.90 5.13
N ASP A 82 -3.00 8.23 6.15
CA ASP A 82 -3.02 7.45 7.41
C ASP A 82 -3.40 5.98 7.15
N ILE A 83 -4.42 5.74 6.34
CA ILE A 83 -4.86 4.38 6.00
C ILE A 83 -3.75 3.58 5.30
N VAL A 84 -3.13 4.17 4.28
CA VAL A 84 -2.05 3.52 3.53
C VAL A 84 -0.80 3.36 4.39
N ALA A 85 -0.48 4.30 5.27
CA ALA A 85 0.60 4.18 6.24
C ALA A 85 0.38 3.01 7.21
N ARG A 86 -0.84 2.80 7.69
CA ARG A 86 -1.19 1.66 8.55
C ARG A 86 -1.03 0.32 7.83
N LEU A 87 -1.41 0.24 6.55
CA LEU A 87 -1.15 -0.93 5.71
C LEU A 87 0.35 -1.19 5.56
N ASN A 88 1.10 -0.14 5.23
CA ASN A 88 2.53 -0.21 5.01
C ASN A 88 3.32 -0.58 6.27
N ALA A 89 2.82 -0.20 7.46
CA ALA A 89 3.40 -0.64 8.72
C ALA A 89 3.32 -2.17 8.87
N ILE A 90 2.17 -2.78 8.52
CA ILE A 90 2.01 -4.25 8.53
C ILE A 90 2.97 -4.89 7.51
N ILE A 91 3.08 -4.31 6.32
CA ILE A 91 4.00 -4.79 5.27
C ILE A 91 5.45 -4.75 5.75
N ALA A 92 5.90 -3.61 6.29
CA ALA A 92 7.26 -3.41 6.75
C ALA A 92 7.63 -4.32 7.92
N GLU A 93 6.72 -4.49 8.89
CA GLU A 93 6.90 -5.42 10.00
C GLU A 93 7.12 -6.85 9.50
N ASN A 94 6.28 -7.30 8.58
CA ASN A 94 6.36 -8.66 8.04
C ASN A 94 7.58 -8.86 7.13
N ALA A 95 7.98 -7.86 6.37
CA ALA A 95 9.23 -7.91 5.61
C ALA A 95 10.44 -8.10 6.52
N ASN A 96 10.51 -7.33 7.62
CA ASN A 96 11.55 -7.49 8.62
C ASN A 96 11.52 -8.88 9.28
N ASN A 97 10.33 -9.40 9.62
CA ASN A 97 10.17 -10.71 10.26
C ASN A 97 10.67 -11.88 9.40
N VAL A 98 10.60 -11.76 8.07
CA VAL A 98 11.05 -12.80 7.14
C VAL A 98 12.39 -12.50 6.47
N GLY A 99 13.07 -11.41 6.87
CA GLY A 99 14.35 -10.99 6.30
C GLY A 99 14.26 -10.56 4.83
N ALA A 100 13.08 -10.14 4.36
CA ALA A 100 12.92 -9.58 3.03
C ALA A 100 13.39 -8.13 2.98
N ARG A 101 13.90 -7.71 1.81
CA ARG A 101 14.22 -6.32 1.52
C ARG A 101 12.94 -5.54 1.26
N LEU A 102 12.84 -4.35 1.84
CA LEU A 102 11.67 -3.48 1.68
C LEU A 102 11.92 -2.46 0.56
N ALA A 103 11.12 -2.53 -0.49
CA ALA A 103 11.01 -1.50 -1.50
C ALA A 103 9.91 -0.52 -1.12
N ASP A 104 10.21 0.78 -1.08
CA ASP A 104 9.28 1.79 -0.56
C ASP A 104 8.83 2.82 -1.60
N PRO A 105 7.93 2.46 -2.54
CA PRO A 105 7.35 3.44 -3.44
C PRO A 105 6.40 4.41 -2.73
N TYR A 106 5.88 4.10 -1.53
CA TYR A 106 5.03 5.03 -0.78
C TYR A 106 5.75 6.36 -0.52
N ALA A 107 6.96 6.30 0.01
CA ALA A 107 7.75 7.51 0.26
C ALA A 107 8.16 8.22 -1.03
N LEU A 108 8.43 7.48 -2.12
CA LEU A 108 8.83 8.09 -3.40
C LEU A 108 7.66 8.81 -4.09
N LEU A 109 6.50 8.16 -4.16
CA LEU A 109 5.31 8.67 -4.88
C LEU A 109 4.55 9.72 -4.05
N GLY A 110 4.86 9.87 -2.76
CA GLY A 110 4.22 10.83 -1.86
C GLY A 110 4.13 12.22 -2.47
N GLY A 111 2.92 12.78 -2.43
CA GLY A 111 2.55 14.07 -3.01
C GLY A 111 2.57 14.17 -4.54
N ASN A 112 2.86 13.09 -5.27
CA ASN A 112 3.02 13.11 -6.73
C ASN A 112 1.95 12.29 -7.47
N ALA A 113 0.86 11.89 -6.80
CA ALA A 113 -0.12 10.99 -7.41
C ALA A 113 -0.72 11.53 -8.72
N ALA A 114 -0.96 12.84 -8.83
CA ALA A 114 -1.47 13.45 -10.06
C ALA A 114 -0.50 13.33 -11.25
N ALA A 115 0.80 13.34 -10.98
CA ALA A 115 1.83 13.28 -12.01
C ALA A 115 2.20 11.84 -12.38
N TRP A 116 2.15 10.91 -11.42
CA TRP A 116 2.72 9.55 -11.57
C TRP A 116 1.68 8.43 -11.62
N THR A 117 0.39 8.76 -11.50
CA THR A 117 -0.71 7.81 -11.68
C THR A 117 -1.69 8.27 -12.76
N ASN A 118 -2.69 7.45 -13.04
CA ASN A 118 -3.79 7.79 -13.92
C ASN A 118 -5.00 8.35 -13.16
N ILE A 119 -4.87 8.73 -11.88
CA ILE A 119 -6.00 8.96 -10.97
C ILE A 119 -6.95 10.07 -11.42
N LEU A 120 -6.45 11.09 -12.12
CA LEU A 120 -7.29 12.16 -12.68
C LEU A 120 -8.26 11.66 -13.78
N ARG A 121 -8.09 10.41 -14.23
CA ARG A 121 -8.98 9.68 -15.15
C ARG A 121 -9.80 8.59 -14.44
N GLY A 122 -9.79 8.57 -13.11
CA GLY A 122 -10.46 7.56 -12.29
C GLY A 122 -9.73 6.22 -12.23
N ASP A 123 -8.46 6.17 -12.63
CA ASP A 123 -7.64 4.97 -12.62
C ASP A 123 -6.51 5.09 -11.59
N ILE A 124 -6.57 4.29 -10.53
CA ILE A 124 -5.61 4.32 -9.42
C ILE A 124 -4.21 3.84 -9.80
N HIS A 125 -4.04 3.22 -10.97
CA HIS A 125 -2.77 2.60 -11.34
C HIS A 125 -1.72 3.65 -11.77
N PRO A 126 -0.41 3.31 -11.63
CA PRO A 126 0.66 4.18 -12.05
C PRO A 126 0.62 4.40 -13.57
N ASN A 127 1.10 5.55 -14.02
CA ASN A 127 1.42 5.77 -15.43
C ASN A 127 2.90 5.34 -15.69
N PRO A 128 3.46 5.50 -16.90
CA PRO A 128 4.85 5.10 -17.16
C PRO A 128 5.88 5.70 -16.19
N ASP A 129 5.72 6.97 -15.78
CA ASP A 129 6.63 7.62 -14.83
C ASP A 129 6.47 7.04 -13.42
N GLY A 130 5.24 6.72 -13.00
CA GLY A 130 5.00 6.01 -11.75
C GLY A 130 5.59 4.61 -11.74
N TYR A 131 5.46 3.84 -12.83
CA TYR A 131 6.11 2.54 -12.95
C TYR A 131 7.64 2.64 -12.92
N GLN A 132 8.21 3.72 -13.45
CA GLN A 132 9.64 4.01 -13.32
C GLN A 132 10.04 4.26 -11.87
N ALA A 133 9.22 4.98 -11.10
CA ALA A 133 9.45 5.21 -9.67
C ALA A 133 9.31 3.91 -8.84
N LEU A 134 8.35 3.03 -9.17
CA LEU A 134 8.24 1.69 -8.58
C LEU A 134 9.50 0.86 -8.85
N ALA A 135 9.95 0.80 -10.11
CA ALA A 135 11.19 0.11 -10.47
C ALA A 135 12.41 0.69 -9.74
N PHE A 136 12.46 2.01 -9.55
CA PHE A 136 13.51 2.66 -8.78
C PHE A 136 13.48 2.28 -7.29
N SER A 137 12.29 2.17 -6.67
CA SER A 137 12.19 1.71 -5.27
C SER A 137 12.76 0.31 -5.07
N LEU A 138 12.54 -0.61 -6.01
CA LEU A 138 13.11 -1.96 -5.97
C LEU A 138 14.63 -1.94 -6.03
N ALA A 139 15.21 -1.09 -6.88
CA ALA A 139 16.66 -0.94 -6.96
C ALA A 139 17.28 -0.31 -5.69
N GLN A 140 16.49 0.37 -4.87
CA GLN A 140 16.91 0.99 -3.62
C GLN A 140 16.54 0.19 -2.37
N ALA A 141 15.87 -0.94 -2.53
CA ALA A 141 15.33 -1.71 -1.43
C ALA A 141 16.43 -2.20 -0.47
N ARG A 142 16.13 -2.18 0.83
CA ARG A 142 17.07 -2.50 1.91
C ARG A 142 16.53 -3.57 2.81
#